data_AF-A0A2J6HZ74-F1
#
_entry.id   AF-A0A2J6HZ74-F1
#
_cell.length_a   1.000
_cell.length_b   1.000
_cell.length_c   1.000
_cell.angle_alpha   90.00
_cell.angle_beta   90.00
_cell.angle_gamma   90.00
#
_symmetry.space_group_name_H-M   'P 1'
#
loop_
_entity.id
_entity.type
_entity.pdbx_description
1 polymer ?
#
loop_
_entity_poly.entity_id
_entity_poly.type
_entity_poly.pdbx_seq_one_letter_code
_entity_poly.pdbx_strand_id
1 'polypeptide(L)'
;MKKILLASLVFAFSLSLFGQELKVNSGTPDGIAYTLPAKAFIVNIDVERTDYFSGPLAAYAEPLLGIQNPVSTNKSVYRIIDVRIIETVYPENKIAGTLGYVGERNSREKQSGQVMMNENGTLAGLNIQPFEAMVSDGFSWSNPVWNIQSPDFEYLLAAPNQVMETDTIVKFITVDTATIKDVSYKHRLVARSEEDKANEIVEKILKIRRDRLSLLSGYQEVAYSEGTIRYMDGQFQEMEKSYLSLFRGASSSDQNRYTFVIFPGADDRNNTIKICNFSDDAGISQNNSGQAITVTFTTEEFAEAAGTQKGVVYRIPATSEVTIKHGKEDLGGGIFTVPQFGVVKAAPAVSNPKVLLSPNTGAALQTTIE
;
A
#
# COMPACT_ATOMS: atom_id res chain seq x y z
N MET A 1 -87.09 2.52 53.19
CA MET A 1 -86.42 2.89 51.92
C MET A 1 -85.75 4.25 52.07
N LYS A 2 -84.54 4.37 51.51
CA LYS A 2 -83.84 5.60 51.07
C LYS A 2 -83.09 6.48 52.10
N LYS A 3 -81.76 6.47 51.86
CA LYS A 3 -80.76 7.56 51.88
C LYS A 3 -80.12 7.96 53.22
N ILE A 4 -78.85 7.59 53.37
CA ILE A 4 -77.88 8.33 54.19
C ILE A 4 -76.67 8.64 53.28
N LEU A 5 -76.31 9.93 53.25
CA LEU A 5 -75.18 10.51 52.53
C LEU A 5 -73.84 9.96 53.04
N LEU A 6 -72.91 9.67 52.13
CA LEU A 6 -71.51 9.41 52.45
C LEU A 6 -70.70 10.69 52.20
N ALA A 7 -70.11 11.24 53.27
CA ALA A 7 -69.22 12.40 53.24
C ALA A 7 -67.75 11.95 53.14
N SER A 8 -66.98 12.77 52.42
CA SER A 8 -65.57 12.63 52.04
C SER A 8 -64.58 12.59 53.22
N LEU A 9 -63.53 11.77 53.08
CA LEU A 9 -62.25 11.99 53.77
C LEU A 9 -61.10 11.69 52.79
N VAL A 10 -60.45 12.74 52.29
CA VAL A 10 -59.25 12.66 51.44
C VAL A 10 -58.03 12.67 52.35
N PHE A 11 -57.29 11.55 52.36
CA PHE A 11 -56.00 11.44 53.04
C PHE A 11 -54.90 11.74 52.01
N ALA A 12 -54.29 12.91 52.09
CA ALA A 12 -53.16 13.30 51.27
C ALA A 12 -51.88 12.68 51.83
N PHE A 13 -51.35 11.67 51.15
CA PHE A 13 -50.04 11.08 51.44
C PHE A 13 -48.98 11.85 50.65
N SER A 14 -48.21 12.72 51.32
CA SER A 14 -47.08 13.42 50.74
C SER A 14 -45.88 12.48 50.64
N LEU A 15 -45.56 12.00 49.43
CA LEU A 15 -44.26 11.42 49.14
C LEU A 15 -43.22 12.54 49.07
N SER A 16 -42.40 12.67 50.11
CA SER A 16 -41.11 13.33 50.03
C SER A 16 -40.13 12.40 49.29
N LEU A 17 -39.98 12.62 47.98
CA LEU A 17 -38.87 12.08 47.20
C LEU A 17 -37.60 12.87 47.57
N PHE A 18 -36.65 12.18 48.21
CA PHE A 18 -35.29 12.66 48.39
C PHE A 18 -34.66 12.92 47.00
N GLY A 19 -34.20 14.15 46.78
CA GLY A 19 -33.52 14.57 45.56
C GLY A 19 -32.19 13.84 45.36
N GLN A 20 -32.01 13.29 44.16
CA GLN A 20 -30.76 12.71 43.71
C GLN A 20 -30.02 13.73 42.84
N GLU A 21 -28.73 13.89 43.12
CA GLU A 21 -27.78 14.74 42.40
C GLU A 21 -27.76 14.44 40.89
N LEU A 22 -27.55 15.48 40.07
CA LEU A 22 -27.35 15.36 38.62
C LEU A 22 -26.24 14.33 38.32
N LYS A 23 -26.62 13.28 37.59
CA LYS A 23 -25.70 12.34 36.98
C LYS A 23 -25.84 12.46 35.47
N VAL A 24 -24.86 13.08 34.81
CA VAL A 24 -24.49 12.66 33.46
C VAL A 24 -23.85 11.29 33.63
N ASN A 25 -24.70 10.27 33.77
CA ASN A 25 -24.27 8.88 33.81
C ASN A 25 -24.20 8.41 32.35
N SER A 26 -23.06 7.80 31.99
CA SER A 26 -23.03 6.79 30.93
C SER A 26 -24.05 5.69 31.29
N GLY A 27 -25.30 5.83 30.86
CA GLY A 27 -26.36 4.86 31.14
C GLY A 27 -27.78 5.37 31.38
N THR A 28 -28.09 6.66 31.23
CA THR A 28 -29.51 7.06 31.12
C THR A 28 -30.03 6.71 29.71
N PRO A 29 -31.10 5.90 29.56
CA PRO A 29 -31.61 5.50 28.24
C PRO A 29 -32.19 6.65 27.40
N ASP A 30 -32.46 7.80 28.02
CA ASP A 30 -33.00 8.99 27.36
C ASP A 30 -31.90 10.05 27.13
N GLY A 31 -31.18 9.97 25.99
CA GLY A 31 -30.19 10.98 25.60
C GLY A 31 -29.46 10.68 24.28
N ILE A 32 -28.67 11.64 23.79
CA ILE A 32 -27.86 11.48 22.56
C ILE A 32 -26.52 10.83 22.93
N ALA A 33 -26.30 9.60 22.45
CA ALA A 33 -25.03 8.91 22.61
C ALA A 33 -24.00 9.42 21.60
N TYR A 34 -22.74 9.55 22.02
CA TYR A 34 -21.62 9.91 21.13
C TYR A 34 -20.38 9.09 21.44
N THR A 35 -19.49 9.05 20.45
CA THR A 35 -18.17 8.42 20.55
C THR A 35 -17.06 9.48 20.51
N LEU A 36 -15.85 9.10 20.90
CA LEU A 36 -14.67 9.93 20.71
C LEU A 36 -13.97 9.56 19.39
N PRO A 37 -13.32 10.52 18.73
CA PRO A 37 -12.50 10.22 17.57
C PRO A 37 -11.22 9.47 17.98
N ALA A 38 -10.80 8.57 17.09
CA ALA A 38 -9.55 7.82 17.14
C ALA A 38 -8.82 7.96 15.81
N LYS A 39 -7.51 7.77 15.83
CA LYS A 39 -6.68 7.81 14.61
C LYS A 39 -6.26 6.43 14.16
N ALA A 40 -6.42 6.16 12.88
CA ALA A 40 -5.82 5.01 12.22
C ALA A 40 -4.60 5.47 11.41
N PHE A 41 -3.60 4.60 11.32
CA PHE A 41 -2.39 4.83 10.56
C PHE A 41 -2.39 3.96 9.31
N ILE A 42 -2.31 4.61 8.16
CA ILE A 42 -2.21 4.00 6.84
C ILE A 42 -0.73 4.00 6.47
N VAL A 43 -0.14 2.81 6.41
CA VAL A 43 1.24 2.61 6.00
C VAL A 43 1.24 2.16 4.54
N ASN A 44 1.76 3.03 3.69
CA ASN A 44 1.97 2.76 2.28
C ASN A 44 3.42 2.34 2.05
N ILE A 45 3.62 1.17 1.47
CA ILE A 45 4.95 0.64 1.13
C ILE A 45 5.01 0.50 -0.39
N ASP A 46 5.85 1.32 -1.01
CA ASP A 46 6.13 1.24 -2.44
C ASP A 46 7.22 0.19 -2.65
N VAL A 47 6.85 -0.89 -3.33
CA VAL A 47 7.73 -2.03 -3.62
C VAL A 47 7.97 -2.09 -5.12
N GLU A 48 9.22 -2.21 -5.51
CA GLU A 48 9.62 -2.52 -6.88
C GLU A 48 9.90 -4.01 -7.00
N ARG A 49 9.35 -4.63 -8.03
CA ARG A 49 9.69 -5.99 -8.44
C ARG A 49 10.43 -5.91 -9.77
N THR A 50 11.58 -6.56 -9.84
CA THR A 50 12.34 -6.75 -11.07
C THR A 50 12.41 -8.23 -11.40
N ASP A 51 11.77 -8.62 -12.50
CA ASP A 51 11.86 -9.96 -13.06
C ASP A 51 12.99 -10.01 -14.08
N TYR A 52 13.89 -10.97 -13.87
CA TYR A 52 14.97 -11.30 -14.77
C TYR A 52 14.59 -12.55 -15.55
N PHE A 53 14.72 -12.49 -16.86
CA PHE A 53 14.45 -13.57 -17.80
C PHE A 53 15.74 -13.99 -18.47
N SER A 54 16.10 -15.26 -18.31
CA SER A 54 17.27 -15.85 -18.94
C SER A 54 17.10 -15.91 -20.45
N GLY A 55 18.11 -15.43 -21.17
CA GLY A 55 18.14 -15.50 -22.63
C GLY A 55 18.43 -16.93 -23.10
N PRO A 56 17.75 -17.46 -24.13
CA PRO A 56 17.99 -18.83 -24.59
C PRO A 56 19.43 -19.10 -25.07
N LEU A 57 20.18 -18.05 -25.42
CA LEU A 57 21.56 -18.13 -25.90
C LEU A 57 22.56 -17.57 -24.86
N ALA A 58 22.18 -17.49 -23.58
CA ALA A 58 23.02 -16.92 -22.52
C ALA A 58 24.37 -17.63 -22.36
N ALA A 59 24.43 -18.95 -22.61
CA ALA A 59 25.67 -19.72 -22.57
C ALA A 59 26.71 -19.25 -23.60
N TYR A 60 26.28 -18.63 -24.69
CA TYR A 60 27.15 -18.17 -25.79
C TYR A 60 27.47 -16.67 -25.70
N ALA A 61 26.97 -15.97 -24.69
CA ALA A 61 27.10 -14.51 -24.56
C ALA A 61 28.56 -14.07 -24.40
N GLU A 62 29.33 -14.75 -23.55
CA GLU A 62 30.76 -14.48 -23.37
C GLU A 62 31.62 -14.95 -24.55
N PRO A 63 31.55 -16.22 -25.02
CA PRO A 63 32.45 -16.69 -26.08
C PRO A 63 32.23 -16.01 -27.43
N LEU A 64 31.00 -15.64 -27.78
CA LEU A 64 30.71 -15.04 -29.10
C LEU A 64 30.66 -13.51 -29.09
N LEU A 65 30.24 -12.89 -27.99
CA LEU A 65 29.99 -11.45 -27.91
C LEU A 65 30.76 -10.73 -26.80
N GLY A 66 31.55 -11.46 -25.98
CA GLY A 66 32.29 -10.87 -24.86
C GLY A 66 31.39 -10.30 -23.76
N ILE A 67 30.12 -10.72 -23.70
CA ILE A 67 29.15 -10.25 -22.72
C ILE A 67 29.38 -11.00 -21.41
N GLN A 68 29.83 -10.27 -20.38
CA GLN A 68 30.04 -10.81 -19.04
C GLN A 68 28.74 -10.78 -18.22
N ASN A 69 28.58 -11.76 -17.34
CA ASN A 69 27.46 -11.88 -16.39
C ASN A 69 26.06 -11.80 -17.05
N PRO A 70 25.74 -12.62 -18.07
CA PRO A 70 24.39 -12.69 -18.61
C PRO A 70 23.41 -13.20 -17.54
N VAL A 71 22.13 -12.85 -17.67
CA VAL A 71 21.07 -13.45 -16.86
C VAL A 71 20.98 -14.92 -17.24
N SER A 72 21.42 -15.80 -16.34
CA SER A 72 21.49 -17.25 -16.57
C SER A 72 20.24 -17.99 -16.10
N THR A 73 19.51 -17.46 -15.12
CA THR A 73 18.31 -18.06 -14.56
C THR A 73 17.19 -17.03 -14.41
N ASN A 74 15.95 -17.50 -14.56
CA ASN A 74 14.79 -16.68 -14.27
C ASN A 74 14.71 -16.44 -12.76
N LYS A 75 14.58 -15.18 -12.35
CA LYS A 75 14.42 -14.82 -10.93
C LYS A 75 13.66 -13.52 -10.80
N SER A 76 12.96 -13.38 -9.67
CA SER A 76 12.29 -12.14 -9.29
C SER A 76 13.01 -11.58 -8.08
N VAL A 77 13.32 -10.28 -8.12
CA VAL A 77 13.93 -9.57 -6.99
C VAL A 77 13.03 -8.41 -6.61
N TYR A 78 12.84 -8.20 -5.32
CA TYR A 78 11.99 -7.18 -4.75
C TYR A 78 12.82 -6.19 -3.96
N ARG A 79 12.39 -4.93 -3.94
CA ARG A 79 13.02 -3.87 -3.17
C ARG A 79 11.98 -2.90 -2.64
N ILE A 80 12.10 -2.50 -1.38
CA ILE A 80 11.33 -1.40 -0.82
C ILE A 80 11.95 -0.09 -1.34
N ILE A 81 11.12 0.75 -1.97
CA ILE A 81 11.55 2.05 -2.51
C ILE A 81 11.20 3.18 -1.56
N ASP A 82 9.98 3.17 -1.03
CA ASP A 82 9.47 4.24 -0.19
C ASP A 82 8.47 3.70 0.84
N VAL A 83 8.42 4.35 1.99
CA VAL A 83 7.48 4.05 3.07
C VAL A 83 6.88 5.36 3.56
N ARG A 84 5.55 5.45 3.48
CA ARG A 84 4.80 6.64 3.91
C ARG A 84 3.73 6.30 4.92
N ILE A 85 3.59 7.19 5.90
CA ILE A 85 2.56 7.13 6.94
C ILE A 85 1.54 8.23 6.67
N ILE A 86 0.27 7.87 6.61
CA ILE A 86 -0.86 8.80 6.52
C ILE A 86 -1.76 8.51 7.72
N GLU A 87 -2.22 9.55 8.41
CA GLU A 87 -3.22 9.39 9.46
C GLU A 87 -4.64 9.66 8.92
N THR A 88 -5.61 8.91 9.42
CA THR A 88 -7.04 9.16 9.19
C THR A 88 -7.80 9.05 10.49
N VAL A 89 -8.95 9.74 10.57
CA VAL A 89 -9.76 9.80 11.78
C VAL A 89 -10.98 8.91 11.61
N TYR A 90 -11.29 8.11 12.63
CA TYR A 90 -12.47 7.26 12.67
C TYR A 90 -13.15 7.35 14.06
N PRO A 91 -14.47 7.15 14.14
CA PRO A 91 -15.17 7.10 15.43
C PRO A 91 -14.81 5.80 16.18
N GLU A 92 -14.52 5.90 17.47
CA GLU A 92 -14.32 4.69 18.28
C GLU A 92 -15.57 3.81 18.34
N ASN A 93 -15.36 2.50 18.45
CA ASN A 93 -16.45 1.53 18.61
C ASN A 93 -17.00 1.47 20.05
N LYS A 94 -16.68 2.45 20.90
CA LYS A 94 -17.16 2.54 22.29
C LYS A 94 -17.89 3.86 22.47
N ILE A 95 -19.10 3.78 23.03
CA ILE A 95 -19.85 4.98 23.44
C ILE A 95 -19.05 5.65 24.55
N ALA A 96 -18.64 6.89 24.31
CA ALA A 96 -17.88 7.68 25.26
C ALA A 96 -18.77 8.28 26.35
N GLY A 97 -20.00 8.65 25.97
CA GLY A 97 -20.99 9.15 26.91
C GLY A 97 -22.36 9.31 26.27
N THR A 98 -23.35 9.58 27.12
CA THR A 98 -24.71 9.92 26.71
C THR A 98 -25.05 11.32 27.23
N LEU A 99 -25.41 12.22 26.34
CA LEU A 99 -25.88 13.56 26.67
C LEU A 99 -27.37 13.53 26.92
N GLY A 100 -27.77 13.60 28.19
CA GLY A 100 -29.17 13.72 28.60
C GLY A 100 -29.72 15.14 28.42
N TYR A 101 -31.01 15.31 28.69
CA TYR A 101 -31.66 16.62 28.70
C TYR A 101 -30.97 17.60 29.65
N VAL A 102 -30.72 18.82 29.16
CA VAL A 102 -30.33 19.98 29.97
C VAL A 102 -31.61 20.57 30.56
N GLY A 103 -31.73 20.62 31.89
CA GLY A 103 -32.85 21.26 32.59
C GLY A 103 -33.43 20.44 33.76
N GLU A 104 -33.82 21.12 34.83
CA GLU A 104 -34.58 20.49 35.92
C GLU A 104 -35.99 20.12 35.42
N ARG A 105 -36.42 18.88 35.66
CA ARG A 105 -37.76 18.38 35.34
C ARG A 105 -38.91 19.26 35.89
N ASN A 106 -38.62 20.09 36.91
CA ASN A 106 -39.59 20.96 37.60
C ASN A 106 -39.34 22.47 37.43
N SER A 107 -38.35 22.89 36.63
CA SER A 107 -38.17 24.32 36.34
C SER A 107 -39.13 24.77 35.24
N ARG A 108 -39.75 25.95 35.42
CA ARG A 108 -40.63 26.55 34.39
C ARG A 108 -39.87 27.01 33.14
N GLU A 109 -38.55 27.06 33.20
CA GLU A 109 -37.68 27.42 32.07
C GLU A 109 -37.03 26.17 31.49
N LYS A 110 -37.52 25.74 30.32
CA LYS A 110 -36.87 24.68 29.54
C LYS A 110 -35.51 25.21 29.05
N GLN A 111 -34.42 24.81 29.68
CA GLN A 111 -33.07 25.09 29.16
C GLN A 111 -32.78 24.16 27.98
N SER A 112 -33.07 24.58 26.76
CA SER A 112 -32.70 23.81 25.57
C SER A 112 -31.19 23.90 25.32
N GLY A 113 -30.48 22.79 25.55
CA GLY A 113 -29.09 22.65 25.13
C GLY A 113 -28.99 22.35 23.63
N GLN A 114 -28.03 22.96 22.94
CA GLN A 114 -27.70 22.62 21.55
C GLN A 114 -26.56 21.60 21.55
N VAL A 115 -26.73 20.48 20.84
CA VAL A 115 -25.70 19.46 20.63
C VAL A 115 -25.28 19.48 19.18
N MET A 116 -23.97 19.56 18.95
CA MET A 116 -23.37 19.48 17.63
C MET A 116 -22.59 18.19 17.48
N MET A 117 -22.87 17.46 16.42
CA MET A 117 -22.24 16.18 16.09
C MET A 117 -21.49 16.30 14.76
N ASN A 118 -20.39 15.58 14.63
CA ASN A 118 -19.77 15.31 13.34
C ASN A 118 -20.55 14.22 12.61
N GLU A 119 -20.46 14.17 11.28
CA GLU A 119 -21.14 13.17 10.45
C GLU A 119 -20.75 11.73 10.79
N ASN A 120 -19.53 11.52 11.31
CA ASN A 120 -19.03 10.23 11.75
C ASN A 120 -19.54 9.78 13.15
N GLY A 121 -20.44 10.55 13.79
CA GLY A 121 -21.04 10.19 15.08
C GLY A 121 -20.23 10.61 16.32
N THR A 122 -19.17 11.41 16.15
CA THR A 122 -18.42 12.00 17.27
C THR A 122 -18.99 13.35 17.69
N LEU A 123 -18.81 13.73 18.95
CA LEU A 123 -19.28 15.02 19.47
C LEU A 123 -18.38 16.16 18.99
N ALA A 124 -18.97 17.17 18.34
CA ALA A 124 -18.28 18.39 17.92
C ALA A 124 -18.36 19.49 19.00
N GLY A 125 -19.50 19.60 19.68
CA GLY A 125 -19.63 20.53 20.79
C GLY A 125 -21.03 20.69 21.37
N LEU A 126 -21.13 21.56 22.38
CA LEU A 126 -22.32 21.86 23.16
C LEU A 126 -22.49 23.35 23.34
N ASN A 127 -23.70 23.87 23.10
CA ASN A 127 -24.09 25.26 23.31
C ASN A 127 -23.16 26.30 22.65
N ILE A 128 -22.59 25.92 21.50
CA ILE A 128 -21.70 26.75 20.67
C ILE A 128 -22.39 27.09 19.35
N GLN A 129 -21.96 28.19 18.72
CA GLN A 129 -22.46 28.54 17.38
C GLN A 129 -21.95 27.56 16.33
N PRO A 130 -22.68 27.39 15.21
CA PRO A 130 -22.33 26.43 14.18
C PRO A 130 -20.92 26.70 13.61
N PHE A 131 -20.10 25.66 13.62
CA PHE A 131 -18.87 25.50 12.84
C PHE A 131 -19.16 24.43 11.77
N GLU A 132 -18.54 24.56 10.59
CA GLU A 132 -18.69 23.57 9.51
C GLU A 132 -18.27 22.19 10.00
N ALA A 133 -19.20 21.24 10.00
CA ALA A 133 -18.91 19.85 10.33
C ALA A 133 -17.86 19.31 9.32
N MET A 134 -16.77 18.76 9.83
CA MET A 134 -15.78 18.10 8.96
C MET A 134 -16.33 16.73 8.53
N VAL A 135 -16.41 16.55 7.21
CA VAL A 135 -16.70 15.27 6.57
C VAL A 135 -15.50 14.34 6.80
N SER A 136 -15.75 13.17 7.36
CA SER A 136 -14.76 12.10 7.41
C SER A 136 -14.77 11.43 6.03
N ASP A 137 -13.76 11.71 5.20
CA ASP A 137 -13.61 11.00 3.93
C ASP A 137 -13.49 9.50 4.18
N GLY A 138 -14.34 8.71 3.53
CA GLY A 138 -14.22 7.26 3.53
C GLY A 138 -12.87 6.85 2.94
N PHE A 139 -12.16 5.93 3.60
CA PHE A 139 -10.89 5.42 3.11
C PHE A 139 -11.07 4.05 2.45
N SER A 140 -10.68 3.94 1.17
CA SER A 140 -10.64 2.66 0.44
C SER A 140 -9.25 2.42 -0.10
N TRP A 141 -8.77 1.18 0.02
CA TRP A 141 -7.51 0.75 -0.59
C TRP A 141 -7.70 -0.59 -1.32
N SER A 142 -6.85 -0.84 -2.30
CA SER A 142 -6.73 -2.13 -2.96
C SER A 142 -5.27 -2.54 -2.95
N ASN A 143 -5.03 -3.85 -2.84
CA ASN A 143 -3.69 -4.36 -3.05
C ASN A 143 -3.44 -4.54 -4.54
N PRO A 144 -2.27 -4.13 -5.04
CA PRO A 144 -1.95 -4.22 -6.45
C PRO A 144 -1.71 -5.67 -6.88
N VAL A 145 -1.93 -5.93 -8.17
CA VAL A 145 -1.59 -7.19 -8.83
C VAL A 145 -0.46 -6.92 -9.80
N TRP A 146 0.61 -7.71 -9.69
CA TRP A 146 1.73 -7.65 -10.60
C TRP A 146 1.30 -8.03 -12.02
N ASN A 147 1.54 -7.15 -12.99
CA ASN A 147 1.26 -7.41 -14.40
C ASN A 147 2.55 -7.38 -15.23
N ILE A 148 3.35 -8.45 -15.12
CA ILE A 148 4.62 -8.54 -15.84
C ILE A 148 4.42 -9.32 -17.13
N GLN A 149 4.83 -8.71 -18.23
CA GLN A 149 4.95 -9.39 -19.52
C GLN A 149 6.33 -10.04 -19.62
N SER A 150 6.35 -11.34 -19.88
CA SER A 150 7.58 -12.04 -20.23
C SER A 150 7.98 -11.70 -21.67
N PRO A 151 9.28 -11.50 -21.95
CA PRO A 151 9.78 -11.37 -23.32
C PRO A 151 9.45 -12.62 -24.15
N ASP A 152 8.97 -12.41 -25.37
CA ASP A 152 8.76 -13.49 -26.34
C ASP A 152 10.07 -13.75 -27.10
N PHE A 153 10.96 -14.53 -26.48
CA PHE A 153 12.22 -14.95 -27.12
C PHE A 153 11.99 -15.93 -28.27
N GLU A 154 10.87 -16.67 -28.28
CA GLU A 154 10.57 -17.67 -29.29
C GLU A 154 10.35 -17.01 -30.65
N TYR A 155 9.65 -15.87 -30.67
CA TYR A 155 9.48 -15.07 -31.88
C TYR A 155 10.81 -14.68 -32.53
N LEU A 156 11.82 -14.29 -31.75
CA LEU A 156 13.13 -13.86 -32.27
C LEU A 156 13.99 -15.03 -32.81
N LEU A 157 13.74 -16.24 -32.32
CA LEU A 157 14.42 -17.47 -32.72
C LEU A 157 13.65 -18.25 -33.80
N ALA A 158 12.47 -17.78 -34.21
CA ALA A 158 11.64 -18.43 -35.21
C ALA A 158 12.36 -18.52 -36.57
N ALA A 159 12.93 -19.69 -36.83
CA ALA A 159 13.60 -20.06 -38.07
C ALA A 159 13.42 -21.57 -38.33
N PRO A 160 13.59 -22.05 -39.58
CA PRO A 160 13.58 -23.47 -39.86
C PRO A 160 14.59 -24.21 -38.96
N ASN A 161 14.13 -25.20 -38.20
CA ASN A 161 14.97 -25.92 -37.24
C ASN A 161 15.79 -27.05 -37.89
N GLN A 162 15.74 -27.18 -39.23
CA GLN A 162 16.45 -28.21 -40.00
C GLN A 162 17.35 -27.55 -41.05
N VAL A 163 18.58 -28.05 -41.17
CA VAL A 163 19.55 -27.66 -42.19
C VAL A 163 20.02 -28.88 -42.96
N MET A 164 20.37 -28.66 -44.24
CA MET A 164 20.97 -29.69 -45.09
C MET A 164 22.47 -29.78 -44.78
N GLU A 165 22.86 -30.83 -44.07
CA GLU A 165 24.26 -31.22 -43.89
C GLU A 165 24.73 -31.94 -45.15
N THR A 166 25.92 -31.59 -45.67
CA THR A 166 26.51 -32.21 -46.86
C THR A 166 27.82 -32.89 -46.50
N ASP A 167 27.83 -34.21 -46.51
CA ASP A 167 29.04 -35.00 -46.34
C ASP A 167 29.71 -35.23 -47.69
N THR A 168 31.03 -35.04 -47.74
CA THR A 168 31.84 -35.38 -48.92
C THR A 168 32.38 -36.80 -48.78
N ILE A 169 31.84 -37.73 -49.56
CA ILE A 169 32.28 -39.12 -49.60
C ILE A 169 33.29 -39.27 -50.74
N VAL A 170 34.55 -39.47 -50.38
CA VAL A 170 35.63 -39.74 -51.33
C VAL A 170 35.82 -41.26 -51.43
N LYS A 171 35.57 -41.82 -52.62
CA LYS A 171 35.77 -43.23 -52.92
C LYS A 171 36.89 -43.38 -53.95
N PHE A 172 37.91 -44.17 -53.63
CA PHE A 172 38.92 -44.57 -54.60
C PHE A 172 38.49 -45.87 -55.25
N ILE A 173 38.23 -45.85 -56.56
CA ILE A 173 37.80 -47.02 -57.33
C ILE A 173 38.96 -47.42 -58.22
N THR A 174 39.48 -48.62 -58.02
CA THR A 174 40.52 -49.21 -58.87
C THR A 174 39.85 -50.06 -59.95
N VAL A 175 40.04 -49.69 -61.21
CA VAL A 175 39.58 -50.50 -62.36
C VAL A 175 40.82 -50.82 -63.21
N ASP A 176 41.06 -52.12 -63.40
CA ASP A 176 42.22 -52.73 -64.06
C ASP A 176 43.59 -52.39 -63.42
N THR A 177 44.13 -51.19 -63.69
CA THR A 177 45.41 -50.67 -63.13
C THR A 177 45.37 -49.17 -62.80
N ALA A 178 44.26 -48.48 -63.08
CA ALA A 178 44.10 -47.06 -62.79
C ALA A 178 43.22 -46.85 -61.55
N THR A 179 43.65 -45.95 -60.65
CA THR A 179 42.85 -45.52 -59.51
C THR A 179 42.12 -44.23 -59.84
N ILE A 180 40.79 -44.25 -59.80
CA ILE A 180 39.95 -43.08 -60.03
C ILE A 180 39.39 -42.61 -58.68
N LYS A 181 39.55 -41.31 -58.40
CA LYS A 181 38.93 -40.66 -57.24
C LYS A 181 37.51 -40.24 -57.62
N ASP A 182 36.52 -40.94 -57.09
CA ASP A 182 35.12 -40.59 -57.17
C ASP A 182 34.72 -39.76 -55.94
N VAL A 183 34.17 -38.58 -56.14
CA VAL A 183 33.72 -37.67 -55.07
C VAL A 183 32.22 -37.55 -55.18
N SER A 184 31.51 -38.07 -54.18
CA SER A 184 30.06 -38.00 -54.10
C SER A 184 29.63 -37.21 -52.87
N TYR A 185 28.54 -36.46 -52.98
CA TYR A 185 27.97 -35.68 -51.89
C TYR A 185 26.74 -36.39 -51.35
N LYS A 186 26.69 -36.58 -50.04
CA LYS A 186 25.51 -37.12 -49.36
C LYS A 186 24.87 -36.02 -48.54
N HIS A 187 23.60 -35.73 -48.82
CA HIS A 187 22.85 -34.71 -48.12
C HIS A 187 21.94 -35.35 -47.07
N ARG A 188 21.87 -34.76 -45.87
CA ARG A 188 20.96 -35.17 -44.80
C ARG A 188 20.36 -33.95 -44.11
N LEU A 189 19.08 -34.03 -43.76
CA LEU A 189 18.43 -33.03 -42.90
C LEU A 189 18.84 -33.31 -41.45
N VAL A 190 19.49 -32.34 -40.81
CA VAL A 190 19.88 -32.40 -39.40
C VAL A 190 19.29 -31.20 -38.66
N ALA A 191 18.94 -31.42 -37.39
CA ALA A 191 18.47 -30.32 -36.54
C ALA A 191 19.61 -29.32 -36.30
N ARG A 192 19.29 -28.03 -36.32
CA ARG A 192 20.29 -26.98 -36.01
C ARG A 192 20.77 -27.10 -34.57
N SER A 193 22.09 -27.02 -34.37
CA SER A 193 22.67 -26.94 -33.03
C SER A 193 22.36 -25.57 -32.39
N GLU A 194 22.44 -25.48 -31.06
CA GLU A 194 22.28 -24.19 -30.36
C GLU A 194 23.39 -23.20 -30.71
N GLU A 195 24.61 -23.71 -30.93
CA GLU A 195 25.76 -22.92 -31.39
C GLU A 195 25.52 -22.34 -32.78
N ASP A 196 24.97 -23.10 -33.73
CA ASP A 196 24.61 -22.60 -35.06
C ASP A 196 23.57 -21.48 -34.97
N LYS A 197 22.57 -21.65 -34.10
CA LYS A 197 21.56 -20.60 -33.85
C LYS A 197 22.21 -19.36 -33.28
N ALA A 198 23.11 -19.52 -32.31
CA ALA A 198 23.85 -18.42 -31.71
C ALA A 198 24.67 -17.64 -32.76
N ASN A 199 25.44 -18.36 -33.59
CA ASN A 199 26.21 -17.76 -34.67
C ASN A 199 25.34 -17.00 -35.68
N GLU A 200 24.18 -17.55 -36.07
CA GLU A 200 23.23 -16.84 -36.95
C GLU A 200 22.74 -15.52 -36.32
N ILE A 201 22.39 -15.52 -35.03
CA ILE A 201 21.95 -14.29 -34.37
C ILE A 201 23.10 -13.27 -34.28
N VAL A 202 24.34 -13.71 -34.03
CA VAL A 202 25.52 -12.83 -34.07
C VAL A 202 25.66 -12.19 -35.46
N GLU A 203 25.49 -12.96 -36.54
CA GLU A 203 25.51 -12.42 -37.89
C GLU A 203 24.41 -11.37 -38.12
N LYS A 204 23.20 -11.59 -37.59
CA LYS A 204 22.10 -10.61 -37.65
C LYS A 204 22.47 -9.32 -36.90
N ILE A 205 23.07 -9.42 -35.71
CA ILE A 205 23.56 -8.26 -34.94
C ILE A 205 24.61 -7.49 -35.74
N LEU A 206 25.61 -8.20 -36.29
CA LEU A 206 26.66 -7.57 -37.10
C LEU A 206 26.12 -6.93 -38.38
N LYS A 207 25.10 -7.54 -38.99
CA LYS A 207 24.38 -6.97 -40.14
C LYS A 207 23.68 -5.66 -39.75
N ILE A 208 22.91 -5.65 -38.67
CA ILE A 208 22.24 -4.44 -38.15
C ILE A 208 23.24 -3.31 -37.90
N ARG A 209 24.39 -3.60 -37.27
CA ARG A 209 25.43 -2.60 -37.02
C ARG A 209 26.01 -2.00 -38.30
N ARG A 210 26.26 -2.84 -39.31
CA ARG A 210 26.73 -2.40 -40.64
C ARG A 210 25.68 -1.54 -41.34
N ASP A 211 24.43 -1.97 -41.35
CA ASP A 211 23.31 -1.26 -41.98
C ASP A 211 23.06 0.09 -41.30
N ARG A 212 23.14 0.14 -39.96
CA ARG A 212 23.06 1.37 -39.17
C ARG A 212 24.22 2.32 -39.46
N LEU A 213 25.45 1.82 -39.53
CA LEU A 213 26.61 2.64 -39.91
C LEU A 213 26.45 3.22 -41.31
N SER A 214 26.03 2.40 -42.28
CA SER A 214 25.74 2.84 -43.65
C SER A 214 24.66 3.94 -43.67
N LEU A 215 23.60 3.78 -42.86
CA LEU A 215 22.52 4.76 -42.73
C LEU A 215 23.04 6.12 -42.23
N LEU A 216 23.90 6.11 -41.23
CA LEU A 216 24.38 7.33 -40.55
C LEU A 216 25.53 8.02 -41.29
N SER A 217 26.30 7.29 -42.09
CA SER A 217 27.45 7.83 -42.83
C SER A 217 27.08 8.48 -44.17
N GLY A 218 25.81 8.45 -44.57
CA GLY A 218 25.33 9.16 -45.76
C GLY A 218 25.62 8.43 -47.08
N TYR A 219 25.88 7.12 -47.04
CA TYR A 219 26.11 6.30 -48.25
C TYR A 219 24.83 6.02 -49.07
N GLN A 220 23.71 6.68 -48.77
CA GLN A 220 22.46 6.42 -49.46
C GLN A 220 22.37 7.19 -50.75
N GLU A 221 21.92 6.49 -51.80
CA GLU A 221 21.64 7.07 -53.11
C GLU A 221 20.49 8.10 -53.06
N VAL A 222 19.64 8.01 -52.03
CA VAL A 222 18.48 8.89 -51.82
C VAL A 222 18.63 9.63 -50.49
N ALA A 223 18.51 10.96 -50.53
CA ALA A 223 18.52 11.78 -49.33
C ALA A 223 17.23 11.56 -48.50
N TYR A 224 17.40 11.13 -47.25
CA TYR A 224 16.30 11.02 -46.29
C TYR A 224 16.13 12.31 -45.49
N SER A 225 14.90 12.57 -45.03
CA SER A 225 14.67 13.64 -44.05
C SER A 225 15.31 13.27 -42.69
N GLU A 226 15.68 14.28 -41.91
CA GLU A 226 16.23 14.09 -40.56
C GLU A 226 15.30 13.26 -39.65
N GLY A 227 13.97 13.47 -39.76
CA GLY A 227 12.98 12.71 -39.03
C GLY A 227 12.97 11.22 -39.40
N THR A 228 13.13 10.91 -40.69
CA THR A 228 13.21 9.54 -41.19
C THR A 228 14.48 8.84 -40.70
N ILE A 229 15.64 9.52 -40.75
CA ILE A 229 16.91 8.96 -40.27
C ILE A 229 16.81 8.62 -38.78
N ARG A 230 16.30 9.54 -37.95
CA ARG A 230 16.09 9.29 -36.51
C ARG A 230 15.20 8.08 -36.26
N TYR A 231 14.09 7.99 -36.98
CA TYR A 231 13.17 6.85 -36.86
C TYR A 231 13.88 5.53 -37.19
N MET A 232 14.55 5.46 -38.35
CA MET A 232 15.27 4.26 -38.79
C MET A 232 16.41 3.89 -37.83
N ASP A 233 17.17 4.88 -37.33
CA ASP A 233 18.22 4.66 -36.33
C ASP A 233 17.66 4.03 -35.05
N GLY A 234 16.54 4.56 -34.56
CA GLY A 234 15.83 4.00 -33.41
C GLY A 234 15.35 2.57 -33.65
N GLN A 235 14.81 2.26 -34.84
CA GLN A 235 14.41 0.89 -35.18
C GLN A 235 15.61 -0.08 -35.19
N PHE A 236 16.76 0.33 -35.74
CA PHE A 236 17.97 -0.49 -35.69
C PHE A 236 18.45 -0.75 -34.26
N GLN A 237 18.41 0.27 -33.40
CA GLN A 237 18.77 0.12 -31.98
C GLN A 237 17.83 -0.86 -31.27
N GLU A 238 16.52 -0.76 -31.48
CA GLU A 238 15.54 -1.68 -30.87
C GLU A 238 15.69 -3.12 -31.39
N MET A 239 15.96 -3.29 -32.69
CA MET A 239 16.26 -4.62 -33.25
C MET A 239 17.55 -5.21 -32.68
N GLU A 240 18.63 -4.43 -32.61
CA GLU A 240 19.89 -4.87 -32.01
C GLU A 240 19.69 -5.28 -30.55
N LYS A 241 18.99 -4.44 -29.77
CA LYS A 241 18.66 -4.72 -28.37
C LYS A 241 17.84 -6.00 -28.22
N SER A 242 16.87 -6.24 -29.11
CA SER A 242 16.06 -7.45 -29.13
C SER A 242 16.91 -8.69 -29.37
N TYR A 243 17.79 -8.70 -30.38
CA TYR A 243 18.68 -9.84 -30.62
C TYR A 243 19.72 -10.03 -29.51
N LEU A 244 20.26 -8.93 -28.95
CA LEU A 244 21.17 -9.01 -27.81
C LEU A 244 20.49 -9.57 -26.55
N SER A 245 19.18 -9.38 -26.38
CA SER A 245 18.43 -9.94 -25.24
C SER A 245 18.43 -11.47 -25.23
N LEU A 246 18.58 -12.14 -26.38
CA LEU A 246 18.73 -13.59 -26.46
C LEU A 246 20.00 -14.08 -25.77
N PHE A 247 21.05 -13.25 -25.73
CA PHE A 247 22.34 -13.56 -25.07
C PHE A 247 22.42 -12.97 -23.66
N ARG A 248 21.98 -11.72 -23.46
CA ARG A 248 22.06 -11.04 -22.16
C ARG A 248 20.97 -11.49 -21.19
N GLY A 249 19.87 -11.98 -21.72
CA GLY A 249 18.58 -11.99 -21.04
C GLY A 249 17.90 -10.63 -21.11
N ALA A 250 16.74 -10.56 -20.48
CA ALA A 250 15.96 -9.33 -20.34
C ALA A 250 15.52 -9.15 -18.90
N SER A 251 15.23 -7.92 -18.52
CA SER A 251 14.59 -7.61 -17.25
C SER A 251 13.39 -6.71 -17.47
N SER A 252 12.39 -6.89 -16.61
CA SER A 252 11.21 -6.03 -16.55
C SER A 252 11.03 -5.59 -15.10
N SER A 253 10.75 -4.32 -14.89
CA SER A 253 10.57 -3.74 -13.57
C SER A 253 9.22 -3.06 -13.49
N ASP A 254 8.51 -3.30 -12.38
CA ASP A 254 7.22 -2.72 -12.08
C ASP A 254 7.21 -2.26 -10.62
N GLN A 255 6.42 -1.24 -10.32
CA GLN A 255 6.34 -0.63 -8.98
C GLN A 255 4.90 -0.62 -8.50
N ASN A 256 4.70 -1.13 -7.28
CA ASN A 256 3.39 -1.33 -6.70
C ASN A 256 3.34 -0.86 -5.25
N ARG A 257 2.22 -0.25 -4.88
CA ARG A 257 1.97 0.27 -3.53
C ARG A 257 1.12 -0.69 -2.71
N TYR A 258 1.68 -1.21 -1.62
CA TYR A 258 0.93 -1.99 -0.63
C TYR A 258 0.45 -1.08 0.48
N THR A 259 -0.81 -1.26 0.90
CA THR A 259 -1.44 -0.41 1.90
C THR A 259 -1.85 -1.24 3.11
N PHE A 260 -1.34 -0.89 4.29
CA PHE A 260 -1.68 -1.51 5.57
C PHE A 260 -2.35 -0.48 6.48
N VAL A 261 -3.47 -0.86 7.08
CA VAL A 261 -4.21 0.03 7.99
C VAL A 261 -4.09 -0.50 9.42
N ILE A 262 -3.62 0.35 10.31
CA ILE A 262 -3.40 0.06 11.74
C ILE A 262 -4.40 0.86 12.55
N PHE A 263 -5.13 0.19 13.43
CA PHE A 263 -6.05 0.81 14.39
C PHE A 263 -5.48 0.67 15.80
N PRO A 264 -4.58 1.57 16.25
CA PRO A 264 -3.93 1.42 17.55
C PRO A 264 -4.94 1.56 18.69
N GLY A 265 -4.87 0.63 19.65
CA GLY A 265 -5.58 0.66 20.92
C GLY A 265 -4.70 1.16 22.07
N ALA A 266 -5.26 1.29 23.27
CA ALA A 266 -4.50 1.76 24.44
C ALA A 266 -3.29 0.85 24.79
N ASP A 267 -3.43 -0.45 24.56
CA ASP A 267 -2.39 -1.46 24.84
C ASP A 267 -1.21 -1.43 23.85
N ASP A 268 -1.36 -0.68 22.75
CA ASP A 268 -0.31 -0.49 21.74
C ASP A 268 0.61 0.69 22.08
N ARG A 269 0.30 1.45 23.15
CA ARG A 269 1.16 2.53 23.65
C ARG A 269 2.51 1.95 24.07
N ASN A 270 3.61 2.55 23.59
CA ASN A 270 4.97 2.08 23.87
C ASN A 270 5.21 0.63 23.41
N ASN A 271 4.49 0.19 22.37
CA ASN A 271 4.55 -1.17 21.86
C ASN A 271 4.86 -1.23 20.36
N THR A 272 5.20 -2.42 19.89
CA THR A 272 5.53 -2.70 18.49
C THR A 272 4.47 -3.59 17.85
N ILE A 273 3.91 -3.15 16.73
CA ILE A 273 2.94 -3.89 15.93
C ILE A 273 3.61 -4.37 14.65
N LYS A 274 3.51 -5.67 14.35
CA LYS A 274 3.94 -6.23 13.07
C LYS A 274 2.87 -6.01 12.01
N ILE A 275 3.23 -5.44 10.85
CA ILE A 275 2.30 -5.20 9.73
C ILE A 275 2.41 -6.24 8.61
N CYS A 276 3.62 -6.63 8.23
CA CYS A 276 3.85 -7.66 7.21
C CYS A 276 5.27 -8.24 7.32
N ASN A 277 5.59 -9.24 6.49
CA ASN A 277 6.96 -9.66 6.27
C ASN A 277 7.41 -9.29 4.85
N PHE A 278 8.69 -8.95 4.70
CA PHE A 278 9.33 -8.65 3.43
C PHE A 278 10.64 -9.43 3.25
N SER A 279 10.87 -9.91 2.03
CA SER A 279 12.14 -10.49 1.58
C SER A 279 12.46 -10.08 0.15
N ASP A 280 13.74 -10.04 -0.19
CA ASP A 280 14.21 -9.66 -1.52
C ASP A 280 13.80 -10.67 -2.60
N ASP A 281 13.52 -11.93 -2.23
CA ASP A 281 13.17 -13.00 -3.18
C ASP A 281 11.65 -13.17 -3.37
N ALA A 282 10.84 -12.83 -2.37
CA ALA A 282 9.38 -13.05 -2.39
C ALA A 282 8.54 -11.77 -2.22
N GLY A 283 9.18 -10.62 -2.00
CA GLY A 283 8.50 -9.36 -1.72
C GLY A 283 7.71 -9.43 -0.41
N ILE A 284 6.54 -8.79 -0.41
CA ILE A 284 5.61 -8.83 0.72
C ILE A 284 4.85 -10.17 0.70
N SER A 285 5.03 -10.98 1.75
CA SER A 285 4.47 -12.34 1.83
C SER A 285 3.38 -12.48 2.89
N GLN A 286 2.33 -13.25 2.56
CA GLN A 286 1.33 -13.72 3.53
C GLN A 286 1.82 -14.93 4.35
N ASN A 287 2.82 -15.67 3.86
CA ASN A 287 3.30 -16.93 4.46
C ASN A 287 4.44 -16.72 5.48
N ASN A 288 4.60 -15.50 6.01
CA ASN A 288 5.67 -15.12 6.95
C ASN A 288 7.11 -15.37 6.44
N SER A 289 7.35 -15.50 5.13
CA SER A 289 8.71 -15.53 4.60
C SER A 289 9.34 -14.13 4.70
N GLY A 290 10.61 -14.06 5.10
CA GLY A 290 11.36 -12.80 5.23
C GLY A 290 11.32 -12.17 6.62
N GLN A 291 11.92 -10.98 6.72
CA GLN A 291 11.97 -10.22 7.97
C GLN A 291 10.70 -9.40 8.16
N ALA A 292 10.31 -9.20 9.42
CA ALA A 292 9.11 -8.42 9.74
C ALA A 292 9.33 -6.93 9.48
N ILE A 293 8.32 -6.31 8.88
CA ILE A 293 8.12 -4.86 8.90
C ILE A 293 7.21 -4.56 10.09
N THR A 294 7.68 -3.71 10.99
CA THR A 294 6.98 -3.36 12.23
C THR A 294 6.80 -1.86 12.35
N VAL A 295 5.76 -1.46 13.07
CA VAL A 295 5.49 -0.09 13.47
C VAL A 295 5.61 -0.02 14.99
N THR A 296 6.47 0.86 15.48
CA THR A 296 6.70 1.07 16.90
C THR A 296 6.16 2.41 17.31
N PHE A 297 5.33 2.44 18.36
CA PHE A 297 4.85 3.67 18.97
C PHE A 297 5.70 3.95 20.21
N THR A 298 6.27 5.15 20.31
CA THR A 298 6.98 5.63 21.51
C THR A 298 6.34 6.94 21.94
N THR A 299 5.66 6.92 23.08
CA THR A 299 4.87 8.02 23.63
C THR A 299 5.50 8.48 24.93
N GLU A 300 5.75 9.79 25.04
CA GLU A 300 6.21 10.39 26.29
C GLU A 300 5.17 10.20 27.42
N GLU A 301 5.66 10.13 28.65
CA GLU A 301 4.77 10.14 29.82
C GLU A 301 4.11 11.51 29.97
N PHE A 302 2.82 11.50 30.28
CA PHE A 302 2.08 12.71 30.63
C PHE A 302 1.53 12.55 32.05
N ALA A 303 1.46 13.65 32.79
CA ALA A 303 0.94 13.65 34.15
C ALA A 303 -0.56 13.35 34.16
N GLU A 304 -0.97 12.31 34.88
CA GLU A 304 -2.37 12.02 35.13
C GLU A 304 -2.89 12.86 36.30
N ALA A 305 -3.72 13.86 36.02
CA ALA A 305 -4.49 14.55 37.06
C ALA A 305 -5.74 13.73 37.43
N ALA A 306 -6.02 13.52 38.72
CA ALA A 306 -7.27 12.90 39.16
C ALA A 306 -8.48 13.75 38.71
N GLY A 307 -9.53 13.13 38.15
CA GLY A 307 -10.69 13.83 37.63
C GLY A 307 -11.99 13.09 37.87
N THR A 308 -13.05 13.84 38.18
CA THR A 308 -14.40 13.31 38.45
C THR A 308 -15.07 12.89 37.13
N GLN A 309 -15.87 11.82 37.14
CA GLN A 309 -16.53 11.27 35.94
C GLN A 309 -17.87 11.95 35.58
N LYS A 310 -18.14 13.15 36.07
CA LYS A 310 -19.45 13.79 35.89
C LYS A 310 -19.34 14.95 34.89
N GLY A 311 -19.90 14.77 33.69
CA GLY A 311 -20.09 15.80 32.68
C GLY A 311 -19.68 15.37 31.28
N VAL A 312 -19.30 16.33 30.44
CA VAL A 312 -19.00 16.09 29.01
C VAL A 312 -17.65 15.41 28.88
N VAL A 313 -17.62 14.22 28.30
CA VAL A 313 -16.41 13.42 28.14
C VAL A 313 -15.59 13.96 26.98
N TYR A 314 -14.31 14.21 27.24
CA TYR A 314 -13.32 14.66 26.27
C TYR A 314 -12.00 13.91 26.48
N ARG A 315 -11.07 14.08 25.55
CA ARG A 315 -9.80 13.35 25.55
C ARG A 315 -8.62 14.30 25.53
N ILE A 316 -7.65 14.10 26.41
CA ILE A 316 -6.35 14.75 26.32
C ILE A 316 -5.47 13.81 25.51
N PRO A 317 -5.18 14.09 24.22
CA PRO A 317 -4.44 13.18 23.37
C PRO A 317 -2.95 13.17 23.76
N ALA A 318 -2.27 12.07 23.49
CA ALA A 318 -0.82 11.99 23.66
C ALA A 318 -0.09 12.17 22.33
N THR A 319 1.16 12.61 22.38
CA THR A 319 2.04 12.68 21.21
C THR A 319 2.95 11.46 21.21
N SER A 320 3.01 10.75 20.09
CA SER A 320 3.84 9.57 19.92
C SER A 320 4.75 9.75 18.71
N GLU A 321 6.01 9.40 18.87
CA GLU A 321 6.87 9.02 17.77
C GLU A 321 6.39 7.67 17.22
N VAL A 322 6.29 7.57 15.89
CA VAL A 322 5.89 6.37 15.16
C VAL A 322 7.02 6.03 14.21
N THR A 323 7.66 4.88 14.42
CA THR A 323 8.82 4.43 13.62
C THR A 323 8.48 3.14 12.90
N ILE A 324 8.83 3.06 11.61
CA ILE A 324 8.71 1.85 10.81
C ILE A 324 10.07 1.22 10.65
N LYS A 325 10.18 -0.07 10.98
CA LYS A 325 11.42 -0.82 10.90
C LYS A 325 11.27 -2.06 10.04
N HIS A 326 12.33 -2.44 9.33
CA HIS A 326 12.49 -3.75 8.71
C HIS A 326 13.65 -4.47 9.39
N GLY A 327 13.32 -5.46 10.23
CA GLY A 327 14.30 -6.10 11.11
C GLY A 327 14.92 -5.10 12.09
N LYS A 328 16.14 -4.61 11.81
CA LYS A 328 16.86 -3.62 12.61
C LYS A 328 17.02 -2.26 11.94
N GLU A 329 16.66 -2.17 10.66
CA GLU A 329 16.81 -0.96 9.86
C GLU A 329 15.57 -0.08 10.00
N ASP A 330 15.79 1.23 10.20
CA ASP A 330 14.72 2.21 10.26
C ASP A 330 14.37 2.64 8.83
N LEU A 331 13.15 2.33 8.39
CA LEU A 331 12.65 2.69 7.05
C LEU A 331 12.04 4.10 7.01
N GLY A 332 11.65 4.64 8.17
CA GLY A 332 11.07 5.96 8.28
C GLY A 332 10.23 6.12 9.54
N GLY A 333 9.59 7.27 9.69
CA GLY A 333 8.75 7.57 10.84
C GLY A 333 8.29 9.01 10.88
N GLY A 334 7.59 9.36 11.96
CA GLY A 334 7.13 10.72 12.22
C GLY A 334 6.58 10.86 13.62
N ILE A 335 6.25 12.10 13.99
CA ILE A 335 5.64 12.42 15.28
C ILE A 335 4.17 12.73 15.04
N PHE A 336 3.30 11.99 15.72
CA PHE A 336 1.85 12.08 15.53
C PHE A 336 1.14 12.24 16.88
N THR A 337 0.09 13.05 16.90
CA THR A 337 -0.83 13.08 18.03
C THR A 337 -1.76 11.87 17.95
N VAL A 338 -1.66 10.94 18.90
CA VAL A 338 -2.48 9.72 18.99
C VAL A 338 -3.46 9.86 20.15
N PRO A 339 -4.75 10.12 19.87
CA PRO A 339 -5.76 10.24 20.91
C PRO A 339 -5.82 9.02 21.84
N GLN A 340 -5.75 7.82 21.29
CA GLN A 340 -5.93 6.55 22.02
C GLN A 340 -4.87 6.29 23.11
N PHE A 341 -3.70 6.92 23.01
CA PHE A 341 -2.64 6.80 24.02
C PHE A 341 -2.74 7.84 25.13
N GLY A 342 -3.67 8.79 25.00
CA GLY A 342 -3.94 9.83 25.98
C GLY A 342 -4.88 9.39 27.10
N VAL A 343 -5.45 10.37 27.82
CA VAL A 343 -6.44 10.12 28.89
C VAL A 343 -7.80 10.70 28.57
N VAL A 344 -8.83 9.96 28.95
CA VAL A 344 -10.22 10.41 28.90
C VAL A 344 -10.56 11.12 30.21
N LYS A 345 -11.21 12.29 30.12
CA LYS A 345 -11.66 13.11 31.25
C LYS A 345 -13.11 13.55 31.03
N ALA A 346 -13.77 13.98 32.09
CA ALA A 346 -15.07 14.65 31.98
C ALA A 346 -14.92 16.11 32.42
N ALA A 347 -15.46 17.02 31.62
CA ALA A 347 -15.58 18.42 31.99
C ALA A 347 -16.56 18.56 33.16
N PRO A 348 -16.36 19.52 34.09
CA PRO A 348 -17.27 19.74 35.21
C PRO A 348 -18.73 19.91 34.75
N ALA A 349 -19.66 19.33 35.52
CA ALA A 349 -21.09 19.50 35.28
C ALA A 349 -21.54 20.90 35.71
N VAL A 350 -21.53 21.85 34.78
CA VAL A 350 -22.11 23.19 34.93
C VAL A 350 -23.50 23.27 34.31
N SER A 351 -24.32 24.26 34.67
CA SER A 351 -25.72 24.38 34.21
C SER A 351 -25.85 24.69 32.72
N ASN A 352 -24.88 25.38 32.11
CA ASN A 352 -24.88 25.70 30.68
C ASN A 352 -23.48 25.55 30.06
N PRO A 353 -22.98 24.31 29.90
CA PRO A 353 -21.62 24.09 29.45
C PRO A 353 -21.49 24.51 27.98
N LYS A 354 -20.57 25.42 27.69
CA LYS A 354 -20.08 25.66 26.32
C LYS A 354 -18.82 24.87 26.13
N VAL A 355 -18.87 23.86 25.27
CA VAL A 355 -17.74 22.97 25.00
C VAL A 355 -17.56 22.82 23.50
N LEU A 356 -16.35 23.06 23.01
CA LEU A 356 -15.94 22.75 21.64
C LEU A 356 -14.89 21.64 21.70
N LEU A 357 -15.13 20.56 20.97
CA LEU A 357 -14.21 19.42 20.86
C LEU A 357 -13.55 19.38 19.49
N SER A 358 -12.29 18.95 19.47
CA SER A 358 -11.55 18.72 18.24
C SER A 358 -12.13 17.52 17.48
N PRO A 359 -12.49 17.65 16.19
CA PRO A 359 -12.98 16.53 15.39
C PRO A 359 -11.92 15.43 15.19
N ASN A 360 -10.62 15.78 15.27
CA ASN A 360 -9.52 14.84 15.02
C ASN A 360 -9.04 14.10 16.26
N THR A 361 -9.24 14.67 17.46
CA THR A 361 -8.62 14.16 18.69
C THR A 361 -9.58 14.02 19.87
N GLY A 362 -10.75 14.67 19.83
CA GLY A 362 -11.68 14.71 20.94
C GLY A 362 -11.21 15.61 22.09
N ALA A 363 -10.15 16.40 21.87
CA ALA A 363 -9.64 17.37 22.82
C ALA A 363 -10.60 18.53 23.02
N ALA A 364 -10.75 18.96 24.27
CA ALA A 364 -11.46 20.19 24.59
C ALA A 364 -10.65 21.38 24.06
N LEU A 365 -11.14 22.03 23.01
CA LEU A 365 -10.57 23.23 22.42
C LEU A 365 -11.02 24.49 23.17
N GLN A 366 -12.26 24.47 23.66
CA GLN A 366 -12.83 25.54 24.47
C GLN A 366 -13.80 24.94 25.48
N THR A 367 -13.72 25.36 26.75
CA THR A 367 -14.67 24.96 27.80
C THR A 367 -14.99 26.14 28.70
N THR A 368 -16.18 26.14 29.29
CA THR A 368 -16.54 27.09 30.37
C THR A 368 -16.05 26.52 31.71
N ILE A 369 -15.45 27.38 32.54
CA ILE A 369 -15.10 27.08 33.94
C ILE A 369 -15.88 28.09 34.77
N GLU A 370 -16.76 27.63 35.66
CA GLU A 370 -17.48 28.47 36.64
C GLU A 370 -16.92 28.25 38.04
#